data_AF-A0A3C1JLM0-F1
#
_entry.id   AF-A0A3C1JLM0-F1
#
_cell.length_a   1.000
_cell.length_b   1.000
_cell.length_c   1.000
_cell.angle_alpha   90.00
_cell.angle_beta   90.00
_cell.angle_gamma   90.00
#
_symmetry.space_group_name_H-M   'P 1'
#
loop_
_entity.id
_entity.type
_entity.pdbx_description
1 polymer ?
#
loop_
_entity_poly.entity_id
_entity_poly.type
_entity_poly.pdbx_seq_one_letter_code
_entity_poly.pdbx_strand_id
1 'polypeptide(L)'
;MPNHVRVVVKCVGGNALRTVVHGWKSFPVQAKRHLGRAGRLLMADYFDRVIRDDDHLWSAIEYVHANPVRAGLCTRAEDWEWSSIHEHRAREFRFEQP
;
A
#
# COMPACT_ATOMS: atom_id res chain seq x y z
N MET A 1 -6.74 0.15 -2.40
CA MET A 1 -7.90 -0.47 -3.12
C MET A 1 -8.98 -0.80 -2.11
N PRO A 2 -10.27 -0.87 -2.48
CA PRO A 2 -11.37 -0.89 -1.50
C PRO A 2 -11.34 -2.10 -0.55
N ASN A 3 -10.68 -3.19 -0.93
CA ASN A 3 -10.56 -4.41 -0.12
C ASN A 3 -9.12 -4.74 0.36
N HIS A 4 -8.10 -4.02 -0.12
CA HIS A 4 -6.70 -4.26 0.27
C HIS A 4 -5.80 -3.04 0.01
N VAL A 5 -4.65 -3.02 0.68
CA VAL A 5 -3.61 -2.01 0.48
C VAL A 5 -2.37 -2.62 -0.17
N ARG A 6 -1.67 -1.83 -0.98
CA ARG A 6 -0.34 -2.13 -1.52
C ARG A 6 0.58 -1.02 -1.03
N VAL A 7 1.71 -1.39 -0.41
CA VAL A 7 2.60 -0.43 0.24
C VAL A 7 4.05 -0.84 -0.01
N VAL A 8 4.90 0.12 -0.33
CA VAL A 8 6.36 -0.02 -0.29
C VAL A 8 6.84 0.59 1.02
N VAL A 9 7.61 -0.17 1.81
CA VAL A 9 8.04 0.28 3.15
C VAL A 9 9.48 -0.13 3.42
N LYS A 10 10.22 0.75 4.08
CA LYS A 10 11.52 0.45 4.68
C LYS A 10 11.33 0.26 6.18
N CYS A 11 11.66 -0.91 6.70
CA CYS A 11 11.66 -1.13 8.14
C CYS A 11 12.88 -0.43 8.76
N VAL A 12 12.63 0.51 9.67
CA VAL A 12 13.68 1.28 10.37
C VAL A 12 14.00 0.67 11.74
N GLY A 13 15.20 0.90 12.25
CA GLY A 13 15.59 0.50 13.61
C GLY A 13 15.64 -1.02 13.84
N GLY A 14 15.91 -1.83 12.81
CA GLY A 14 15.98 -3.29 12.93
C GLY A 14 14.64 -3.99 13.15
N ASN A 15 13.53 -3.27 13.03
CA ASN A 15 12.19 -3.86 13.17
C ASN A 15 11.95 -4.90 12.07
N ALA A 16 11.44 -6.07 12.46
CA ALA A 16 10.97 -7.06 11.50
C ALA A 16 9.66 -6.60 10.85
N LEU A 17 9.49 -6.87 9.55
CA LEU A 17 8.27 -6.53 8.80
C LEU A 17 7.00 -7.07 9.50
N ARG A 18 7.06 -8.29 10.05
CA ARG A 18 5.94 -8.89 10.81
C ARG A 18 5.45 -8.00 11.94
N THR A 19 6.36 -7.33 12.64
CA THR A 19 6.05 -6.49 13.80
C THR A 19 5.37 -5.21 13.34
N VAL A 20 5.88 -4.61 12.26
CA VAL A 20 5.30 -3.42 11.63
C VAL A 20 3.88 -3.71 11.15
N VAL A 21 3.69 -4.79 10.38
CA VAL A 21 2.37 -5.17 9.85
C VAL A 21 1.40 -5.54 10.97
N HIS A 22 1.86 -6.25 12.01
CA HIS A 22 1.05 -6.54 13.19
C HIS A 22 0.54 -5.24 13.84
N GLY A 23 1.41 -4.24 14.00
CA GLY A 23 1.05 -2.92 14.50
C GLY A 23 -0.09 -2.29 13.69
N TRP A 24 0.06 -2.22 12.36
CA TRP A 24 -0.98 -1.67 11.46
C TRP A 24 -2.32 -2.41 11.56
N LYS A 25 -2.30 -3.75 11.65
CA LYS A 25 -3.53 -4.56 11.73
C LYS A 25 -4.21 -4.44 13.11
N SER A 26 -3.44 -4.21 14.17
CA SER A 26 -3.96 -4.21 15.54
C SER A 26 -4.94 -3.07 15.82
N PHE A 27 -4.68 -1.87 15.29
CA PHE A 27 -5.49 -0.68 15.53
C PHE A 27 -6.95 -0.82 15.04
N PRO A 28 -7.22 -1.11 13.76
CA PRO A 28 -8.59 -1.23 13.26
C PRO A 28 -9.32 -2.45 13.86
N VAL A 29 -8.62 -3.52 14.21
CA VAL A 29 -9.21 -4.68 14.92
C VAL A 29 -9.67 -4.29 16.32
N GLN A 30 -8.89 -3.50 17.06
CA GLN A 30 -9.28 -2.99 18.37
C GLN A 30 -10.45 -2.02 18.26
N ALA A 31 -10.40 -1.06 17.33
CA ALA A 31 -11.51 -0.13 17.09
C ALA A 31 -12.83 -0.87 16.77
N LYS A 32 -12.76 -1.91 15.94
CA LYS A 32 -13.91 -2.77 15.64
C LYS A 32 -14.51 -3.42 16.90
N ARG A 33 -13.66 -3.93 17.79
CA ARG A 33 -14.09 -4.53 19.07
C ARG A 33 -14.78 -3.51 19.96
N HIS A 34 -14.23 -2.29 20.06
CA HIS A 34 -14.84 -1.20 20.83
C HIS A 34 -16.19 -0.76 20.28
N LEU A 35 -16.40 -0.85 18.96
CA LEU A 35 -17.67 -0.55 18.30
C LEU A 35 -18.69 -1.71 18.32
N GLY A 36 -18.39 -2.82 19.01
CA GLY A 36 -19.29 -3.98 19.09
C GLY A 36 -19.54 -4.69 17.75
N ARG A 37 -18.67 -4.49 16.75
CA ARG A 37 -18.86 -5.04 15.40
C ARG A 37 -18.30 -6.47 15.31
N ALA A 38 -19.09 -7.40 14.81
CA ALA A 38 -18.70 -8.81 14.64
C ALA A 38 -18.05 -9.12 13.26
N GLY A 39 -17.43 -10.30 13.14
CA GLY A 39 -16.83 -10.82 11.90
C GLY A 39 -15.35 -10.47 11.70
N ARG A 40 -14.75 -10.90 10.58
CA ARG A 40 -13.34 -10.62 10.24
C ARG A 40 -13.21 -9.30 9.47
N LEU A 41 -12.30 -8.43 9.89
CA LEU A 41 -12.03 -7.15 9.21
C LEU A 41 -10.85 -7.24 8.23
N LEU A 42 -9.81 -8.00 8.60
CA LEU A 42 -8.56 -8.09 7.85
C LEU A 42 -8.20 -9.55 7.58
N MET A 43 -7.54 -9.79 6.45
CA MET A 43 -6.90 -11.07 6.16
C MET A 43 -5.84 -11.39 7.24
N ALA A 44 -5.66 -12.67 7.60
CA ALA A 44 -4.71 -13.06 8.66
C ALA A 44 -3.29 -12.74 8.22
N ASP A 45 -2.96 -13.16 7.00
CA ASP A 45 -1.62 -13.02 6.47
C ASP A 45 -1.46 -11.74 5.64
N TYR A 46 -0.22 -11.47 5.25
CA TYR A 46 0.14 -10.48 4.26
C TYR A 46 1.07 -11.12 3.23
N PHE A 47 1.17 -10.51 2.05
CA PHE A 47 2.14 -10.90 1.04
C PHE A 47 3.25 -9.86 1.01
N ASP A 48 4.50 -10.31 0.99
CA ASP A 48 5.65 -9.43 0.86
C ASP A 48 6.64 -9.91 -0.20
N ARG A 49 7.45 -8.96 -0.67
CA ARG A 49 8.56 -9.19 -1.59
C ARG A 49 9.70 -8.24 -1.23
N VAL A 50 10.89 -8.78 -1.08
CA VAL A 50 12.10 -7.99 -0.78
C VAL A 50 12.53 -7.21 -2.02
N ILE A 51 12.67 -5.89 -1.86
CA ILE A 51 13.28 -4.99 -2.85
C ILE A 51 14.80 -5.19 -2.82
N ARG A 52 15.41 -5.36 -4.00
CA ARG A 52 16.81 -5.83 -4.14
C ARG A 52 17.78 -4.74 -4.58
N ASP A 53 17.26 -3.74 -5.27
CA ASP A 53 17.99 -2.66 -5.91
C ASP A 53 17.04 -1.49 -6.17
N ASP A 54 17.59 -0.38 -6.64
CA ASP A 54 16.85 0.86 -6.89
C ASP A 54 15.86 0.72 -8.06
N ASP A 55 16.19 -0.04 -9.09
CA ASP A 55 15.27 -0.27 -10.23
C ASP A 55 14.02 -1.04 -9.79
N HIS A 56 14.19 -2.06 -8.94
CA HIS A 56 13.08 -2.78 -8.32
C HIS A 56 12.30 -1.87 -7.38
N LEU A 57 12.95 -0.95 -6.65
CA LEU A 57 12.26 0.03 -5.81
C LEU A 57 11.33 0.92 -6.65
N TRP A 58 11.86 1.51 -7.72
CA TRP A 58 11.09 2.40 -8.60
C TRP A 58 9.95 1.67 -9.29
N SER A 59 10.23 0.48 -9.83
CA SER A 59 9.21 -0.38 -10.44
C SER A 59 8.09 -0.74 -9.45
N ALA A 60 8.43 -0.98 -8.17
CA ALA A 60 7.44 -1.28 -7.14
C ALA A 60 6.59 -0.05 -6.80
N ILE A 61 7.18 1.14 -6.69
CA ILE A 61 6.45 2.40 -6.44
C ILE A 61 5.47 2.67 -7.58
N GLU A 62 5.94 2.60 -8.82
CA GLU A 62 5.10 2.77 -10.01
C GLU A 62 3.97 1.75 -10.05
N TYR A 63 4.26 0.48 -9.76
CA TYR A 63 3.25 -0.56 -9.70
C TYR A 63 2.16 -0.27 -8.66
N VAL A 64 2.53 0.20 -7.46
CA VAL A 64 1.57 0.56 -6.40
C VAL A 64 0.66 1.69 -6.88
N HIS A 65 1.24 2.72 -7.50
CA HIS A 65 0.52 3.89 -7.98
C HIS A 65 -0.38 3.58 -9.19
N ALA A 66 0.04 2.67 -10.07
CA ALA A 66 -0.76 2.21 -11.19
C ALA A 66 -1.87 1.23 -10.80
N ASN A 67 -1.86 0.69 -9.57
CA ASN A 67 -2.79 -0.35 -9.15
C ASN A 67 -4.28 0.08 -9.21
N PRO A 68 -4.68 1.28 -8.72
CA PRO A 68 -6.02 1.84 -8.91
C PRO A 68 -6.54 1.78 -10.34
N VAL A 69 -5.71 2.22 -11.29
CA VAL A 69 -6.04 2.22 -12.72
C VAL A 69 -6.17 0.79 -13.24
N ARG A 70 -5.22 -0.09 -12.92
CA ARG A 70 -5.24 -1.50 -13.35
C ARG A 70 -6.45 -2.28 -12.84
N ALA A 71 -7.05 -1.88 -11.72
CA ALA A 71 -8.28 -2.50 -11.22
C ALA A 71 -9.55 -1.76 -11.68
N GLY A 72 -9.44 -0.78 -12.58
CA GLY A 72 -10.57 -0.05 -13.13
C GLY A 72 -11.27 0.88 -12.14
N LEU A 73 -10.58 1.31 -11.09
CA LEU A 73 -11.16 2.19 -10.05
C LEU A 73 -11.07 3.67 -10.41
N CYS A 74 -10.17 4.02 -11.32
CA CYS A 74 -9.97 5.37 -11.83
C CYS A 74 -9.31 5.34 -13.21
N THR A 75 -9.40 6.45 -13.94
CA THR A 75 -8.78 6.59 -15.27
C THR A 75 -7.31 6.94 -15.21
N ARG A 76 -6.90 7.78 -14.25
CA ARG A 76 -5.52 8.15 -14.01
C ARG A 76 -5.13 7.80 -12.58
N ALA A 77 -3.86 7.53 -12.36
CA ALA A 77 -3.37 7.20 -11.02
C ALA A 77 -3.60 8.35 -10.03
N GLU A 78 -3.52 9.61 -10.50
CA GLU A 78 -3.79 10.80 -9.70
C GLU A 78 -5.26 11.02 -9.35
N ASP A 79 -6.19 10.34 -10.02
CA ASP A 79 -7.61 10.43 -9.67
C ASP A 79 -7.92 9.58 -8.41
N TRP A 80 -6.95 8.80 -7.91
CA TRP A 80 -7.11 7.96 -6.74
C TRP A 80 -6.61 8.65 -5.45
N GLU A 81 -7.55 9.26 -4.74
CA GLU A 81 -7.31 10.07 -3.52
C GLU A 81 -6.61 9.29 -2.38
N TRP A 82 -6.74 7.96 -2.35
CA TRP A 82 -6.17 7.12 -1.28
C TRP A 82 -4.80 6.54 -1.66
N SER A 83 -3.95 7.37 -2.27
CA SER A 83 -2.56 7.02 -2.59
C SER A 83 -1.59 8.18 -2.30
N SER A 84 -0.30 7.84 -2.20
CA SER A 84 0.80 8.79 -2.04
C SER A 84 1.21 9.49 -3.35
N ILE A 85 0.50 9.29 -4.46
CA ILE A 85 0.91 9.83 -5.77
C ILE A 85 1.02 11.36 -5.79
N HIS A 86 0.21 12.03 -4.98
CA HIS A 86 0.22 13.48 -4.86
C HIS A 86 1.50 14.02 -4.20
N GLU A 87 2.15 13.22 -3.35
CA GLU A 87 3.41 13.57 -2.68
C GLU A 87 4.63 13.27 -3.58
N HIS A 88 4.48 12.32 -4.51
CA HIS A 88 5.55 11.89 -5.41
C HIS A 88 5.78 12.83 -6.60
N ARG A 89 4.89 13.81 -6.85
CA ARG A 89 5.00 14.78 -7.97
C ARG A 89 6.21 15.72 -7.92
N ALA A 90 6.99 15.74 -6.84
CA ALA A 90 8.23 16.54 -6.75
C ALA A 90 9.43 15.91 -7.50
N ARG A 91 9.30 14.69 -8.05
CA ARG A 91 10.31 14.04 -8.90
C ARG A 91 9.57 13.44 -10.10
N GLU A 92 9.90 13.88 -11.30
CA GLU A 92 9.17 13.59 -12.55
C GLU A 92 8.89 12.09 -12.75
N PHE A 93 7.61 11.70 -12.78
CA PHE A 93 7.15 10.37 -13.19
C PHE A 93 6.68 10.45 -14.63
N ARG A 94 7.42 9.80 -15.54
CA ARG A 94 7.06 9.73 -16.96
C ARG A 94 6.16 8.52 -17.17
N PHE A 95 4.85 8.76 -17.23
CA PHE A 95 3.89 7.77 -17.70
C PHE A 95 3.84 7.84 -19.23
N GLU A 96 4.69 7.08 -19.90
CA GLU A 96 4.42 6.66 -21.28
C GLU A 96 3.86 5.24 -21.21
N GLN A 97 2.59 5.10 -21.56
CA GLN A 97 1.98 3.82 -21.92
C GLN A 97 1.85 3.79 -23.45
N PRO A 98 2.05 2.63 -24.09
CA PRO A 98 1.94 2.47 -25.55
C PRO A 98 0.52 2.66 -26.09
#